data_AF-A0A1H0WI87-F1
#
_entry.id   AF-A0A1H0WI87-F1
#
_cell.length_a   1.000
_cell.length_b   1.000
_cell.length_c   1.000
_cell.angle_alpha   90.00
_cell.angle_beta   90.00
_cell.angle_gamma   90.00
#
_symmetry.space_group_name_H-M   'P 1'
#
loop_
_entity.id
_entity.type
_entity.pdbx_description
1 polymer ?
#
loop_
_entity_poly.entity_id
_entity_poly.type
_entity_poly.pdbx_seq_one_letter_code
_entity_poly.pdbx_strand_id
1 'polypeptide(L)'
;MKRSMRTFLFIFWILLSFHARGMTLGVQGLQLFATGPVGGDDLLKFNQAFANPAVDTVVLVNSPGGSLWDGLRISKLITDKGYNTVAAGFCNSACAILFMGGKERRFSSAFDPALTYIGIHGAHNIDTGSPLTQANPQIYALLKTAMGEKFNASIVNTALYQMDDRDALLVVPDNIRNPQASTFHCNAGQTPRKDCTHYKDSDALGLGVITHNDLVTLALPSAFQPSSQLLGRAQTVLLADPVAYLETAAEQHCTSERCKDNIKALQTLDESKALAVRSTGPGMGWSSKKPNIANAVLAAVYGCNHIPGLPVQLCIAEIANGYDLRHFYTEAEAEHRARLAQLRVPAERFYANEEFGGGFGNAHAYRTLKPLDIPPLHIDGVQTVGTQELARMLTSDAPPVAVDIGGTDETLPSASTLFFGGNAFDEPAMDAAFNSRFTALLKLLSPDVDRPLVIFGTGRNWLSANAALRAKQAGYAHVLWYRGGMEAWKAANLPSALSTVRAVAN
;
A
#
# COMPACT_ATOMS: atom_id res chain seq x y z
N MET A 1 64.50 -14.70 22.98
CA MET A 1 63.91 -14.65 21.63
C MET A 1 62.40 -14.41 21.74
N LYS A 2 61.95 -13.26 21.21
CA LYS A 2 60.63 -12.91 20.64
C LYS A 2 59.31 -13.37 21.32
N ARG A 3 58.65 -12.36 21.92
CA ARG A 3 57.22 -11.95 21.85
C ARG A 3 56.17 -12.99 21.42
N SER A 4 55.09 -13.09 22.21
CA SER A 4 53.76 -12.74 21.68
C SER A 4 52.82 -12.31 22.80
N MET A 5 52.46 -11.04 22.76
CA MET A 5 51.50 -10.35 23.62
C MET A 5 50.12 -10.55 22.96
N ARG A 6 49.21 -11.29 23.61
CA ARG A 6 47.85 -11.50 23.10
C ARG A 6 47.02 -10.24 23.37
N THR A 7 46.93 -9.37 22.38
CA THR A 7 46.00 -8.24 22.34
C THR A 7 44.57 -8.77 22.34
N PHE A 8 43.83 -8.55 23.43
CA PHE A 8 42.37 -8.69 23.45
C PHE A 8 41.77 -7.52 22.65
N LEU A 9 41.34 -7.80 21.42
CA LEU A 9 40.52 -6.87 20.65
C LEU A 9 39.11 -6.92 21.24
N PHE A 10 38.74 -5.92 22.05
CA PHE A 10 37.33 -5.66 22.37
C PHE A 10 36.66 -5.18 21.08
N ILE A 11 36.00 -6.10 20.37
CA ILE A 11 35.10 -5.75 19.27
C ILE A 11 33.85 -5.14 19.91
N PHE A 12 33.78 -3.82 19.89
CA PHE A 12 32.58 -3.06 20.22
C PHE A 12 31.52 -3.46 19.19
N TRP A 13 30.59 -4.32 19.58
CA TRP A 13 29.36 -4.57 18.83
C TRP A 13 28.58 -3.25 18.81
N ILE A 14 28.75 -2.48 17.74
CA ILE A 14 27.82 -1.42 17.39
C ILE A 14 26.53 -2.14 16.98
N LEU A 15 25.63 -2.31 17.94
CA LEU A 15 24.23 -2.61 17.68
C LEU A 15 23.66 -1.44 16.88
N LEU A 16 23.78 -1.52 15.55
CA LEU A 16 22.98 -0.71 14.64
C LEU A 16 21.54 -1.22 14.77
N SER A 17 20.82 -0.67 15.74
CA SER A 17 19.38 -0.80 15.85
C SER A 17 18.76 -0.22 14.59
N PHE A 18 18.35 -1.08 13.67
CA PHE A 18 17.56 -0.73 12.49
C PHE A 18 16.20 -0.20 12.98
N HIS A 19 16.11 1.12 13.15
CA HIS A 19 14.84 1.77 13.42
C HIS A 19 14.01 1.75 12.14
N ALA A 20 12.74 1.35 12.25
CA ALA A 20 11.73 1.62 11.23
C ALA A 20 11.81 3.10 10.87
N ARG A 21 12.02 3.42 9.59
CA ARG A 21 12.19 4.81 9.15
C ARG A 21 10.89 5.58 9.40
N GLY A 22 10.96 6.61 10.26
CA GLY A 22 9.89 7.60 10.40
C GLY A 22 9.76 8.51 9.18
N MET A 23 8.89 9.51 9.27
CA MET A 23 8.66 10.53 8.25
C MET A 23 9.95 11.16 7.72
N THR A 24 9.90 11.51 6.44
CA THR A 24 10.84 12.43 5.80
C THR A 24 10.39 13.86 6.09
N LEU A 25 11.28 14.67 6.67
CA LEU A 25 11.02 16.07 7.01
C LEU A 25 11.88 17.03 6.20
N GLY A 26 11.35 18.21 5.89
CA GLY A 26 12.07 19.26 5.16
C GLY A 26 11.51 20.64 5.46
N VAL A 27 12.38 21.56 5.90
CA VAL A 27 11.99 22.94 6.19
C VAL A 27 12.23 23.82 4.95
N GLN A 28 11.23 24.60 4.55
CA GLN A 28 11.36 25.63 3.52
C GLN A 28 10.58 26.87 3.94
N GLY A 29 11.30 27.95 4.24
CA GLY A 29 10.70 29.18 4.76
C GLY A 29 9.96 28.92 6.08
N LEU A 30 8.68 29.25 6.12
CA LEU A 30 7.81 29.08 7.30
C LEU A 30 7.24 27.66 7.43
N GLN A 31 7.49 26.80 6.45
CA GLN A 31 6.82 25.50 6.30
C GLN A 31 7.76 24.35 6.65
N LEU A 32 7.28 23.44 7.50
CA LEU A 32 7.84 22.10 7.67
C LEU A 32 7.02 21.11 6.86
N PHE A 33 7.58 20.59 5.77
CA PHE A 33 7.00 19.49 5.00
C PHE A 33 7.31 18.15 5.66
N ALA A 34 6.31 17.28 5.70
CA ALA A 34 6.41 15.95 6.30
C ALA A 34 5.65 14.93 5.43
N THR A 35 6.32 13.84 5.03
CA THR A 35 5.73 12.75 4.25
C THR A 35 6.19 11.37 4.71
N GLY A 36 5.46 10.32 4.36
CA GLY A 36 5.72 8.94 4.76
C GLY A 36 5.04 8.52 6.07
N PRO A 37 5.31 7.29 6.54
CA PRO A 37 4.70 6.75 7.74
C PRO A 37 5.18 7.46 9.01
N VAL A 38 4.30 7.59 9.99
CA VAL A 38 4.58 8.18 11.31
C VAL A 38 5.21 7.12 12.21
N GLY A 39 6.39 7.37 12.78
CA GLY A 39 7.03 6.50 13.76
C GLY A 39 8.53 6.68 13.86
N GLY A 40 9.23 5.68 14.41
CA GLY A 40 10.68 5.68 14.50
C GLY A 40 11.22 6.86 15.31
N ASP A 41 12.00 7.73 14.66
CA ASP A 41 12.66 8.90 15.25
C ASP A 41 11.91 10.23 15.02
N ASP A 42 10.65 10.19 14.60
CA ASP A 42 9.89 11.39 14.21
C ASP A 42 9.77 12.43 15.32
N LEU A 43 9.50 12.01 16.57
CA LEU A 43 9.40 12.95 17.68
C LEU A 43 10.68 13.80 17.83
N LEU A 44 11.86 13.18 17.63
CA LEU A 44 13.14 13.88 17.65
C LEU A 44 13.26 14.83 16.46
N LYS A 45 12.98 14.34 15.25
CA LYS A 45 13.06 15.13 14.01
C LYS A 45 12.13 16.36 14.04
N PHE A 46 10.90 16.21 14.53
CA PHE A 46 9.96 17.32 14.67
C PHE A 46 10.45 18.35 15.69
N ASN A 47 10.95 17.91 16.85
CA ASN A 47 11.54 18.84 17.83
C ASN A 47 12.73 19.62 17.25
N GLN A 48 13.60 18.95 16.49
CA GLN A 48 14.73 19.60 15.81
C GLN A 48 14.25 20.60 14.76
N ALA A 49 13.25 20.25 13.95
CA ALA A 49 12.67 21.15 12.97
C ALA A 49 12.01 22.39 13.62
N PHE A 50 11.30 22.19 14.74
CA PHE A 50 10.63 23.26 15.50
C PHE A 50 11.58 24.12 16.34
N ALA A 51 12.88 23.80 16.36
CA ALA A 51 13.90 24.70 16.87
C ALA A 51 14.15 25.87 15.91
N ASN A 52 13.77 25.75 14.63
CA ASN A 52 13.81 26.86 13.69
C ASN A 52 12.65 27.84 14.00
N PRO A 53 12.93 29.08 14.45
CA PRO A 53 11.91 30.03 14.86
C PRO A 53 11.05 30.55 13.70
N ALA A 54 11.49 30.36 12.44
CA ALA A 54 10.72 30.76 11.27
C ALA A 54 9.55 29.81 10.99
N VAL A 55 9.62 28.55 11.43
CA VAL A 55 8.55 27.58 11.15
C VAL A 55 7.32 27.93 11.97
N ASP A 56 6.17 28.04 11.29
CA ASP A 56 4.85 28.23 11.90
C ASP A 56 3.79 27.28 11.35
N THR A 57 4.11 26.53 10.29
CA THR A 57 3.15 25.71 9.55
C THR A 57 3.74 24.33 9.26
N VAL A 58 2.99 23.27 9.58
CA VAL A 58 3.32 21.89 9.22
C VAL A 58 2.49 21.47 8.01
N VAL A 59 3.15 21.13 6.92
CA VAL A 59 2.53 20.61 5.71
C VAL A 59 2.68 19.09 5.70
N LEU A 60 1.55 18.39 5.84
CA LEU A 60 1.46 16.93 5.82
C LEU A 60 1.12 16.47 4.40
N VAL A 61 2.04 15.71 3.80
CA VAL A 61 1.99 15.33 2.39
C VAL A 61 1.80 13.82 2.26
N ASN A 62 0.65 13.37 1.75
CA ASN A 62 0.35 11.96 1.43
C ASN A 62 0.86 10.94 2.48
N SER A 63 0.49 11.14 3.74
CA SER A 63 0.96 10.26 4.82
C SER A 63 -0.10 9.20 5.17
N PRO A 64 0.28 7.90 5.21
CA PRO A 64 -0.63 6.81 5.58
C PRO A 64 -0.87 6.73 7.09
N GLY A 65 -0.18 7.54 7.90
CA GLY A 65 -0.17 7.45 9.36
C GLY A 65 0.85 6.44 9.88
N GLY A 66 0.57 5.80 11.02
CA GLY A 66 1.52 4.93 11.71
C GLY A 66 1.35 4.94 13.24
N SER A 67 2.43 5.17 13.97
CA SER A 67 2.48 5.13 15.44
C SER A 67 1.49 6.13 16.08
N LEU A 68 0.49 5.60 16.79
CA LEU A 68 -0.46 6.40 17.56
C LEU A 68 0.25 7.31 18.57
N TRP A 69 1.23 6.76 19.29
CA TRP A 69 1.89 7.46 20.39
C TRP A 69 2.77 8.60 19.88
N ASP A 70 3.52 8.38 18.80
CA ASP A 70 4.27 9.45 18.15
C ASP A 70 3.31 10.48 17.55
N GLY A 71 2.20 10.01 16.97
CA GLY A 71 1.10 10.84 16.48
C GLY A 71 0.60 11.85 17.50
N LEU A 72 0.18 11.35 18.69
CA LEU A 72 -0.33 12.17 19.78
C LEU A 72 0.72 13.13 20.35
N ARG A 73 1.97 12.67 20.49
CA ARG A 73 3.07 13.50 21.01
C ARG A 73 3.43 14.63 20.06
N ILE A 74 3.54 14.35 18.76
CA ILE A 74 3.83 15.37 17.75
C ILE A 74 2.64 16.33 17.62
N SER A 75 1.41 15.83 17.65
CA SER A 75 0.20 16.66 17.68
C SER A 75 0.22 17.65 18.85
N LYS A 76 0.57 17.18 20.05
CA LYS A 76 0.75 18.04 21.23
C LYS A 76 1.85 19.09 21.03
N LEU A 77 2.98 18.74 20.40
CA LEU A 77 4.04 19.71 20.08
C LEU A 77 3.54 20.81 19.12
N ILE A 78 2.79 20.42 18.09
CA ILE A 78 2.17 21.37 17.13
C ILE A 78 1.22 22.31 17.88
N THR A 79 0.36 21.77 18.74
CA THR A 79 -0.58 22.55 19.55
C THR A 79 0.14 23.51 20.50
N ASP A 80 1.18 23.06 21.21
CA ASP A 80 1.93 23.87 22.17
C ASP A 80 2.67 25.04 21.51
N LYS A 81 3.12 24.83 20.26
CA LYS A 81 3.73 25.87 19.45
C LYS A 81 2.70 26.82 18.82
N GLY A 82 1.42 26.45 18.82
CA GLY A 82 0.37 27.20 18.13
C GLY A 82 0.52 27.19 16.61
N TYR A 83 1.16 26.16 16.06
CA TYR A 83 1.44 26.05 14.62
C TYR A 83 0.19 25.69 13.82
N ASN A 84 0.19 26.10 12.56
CA ASN A 84 -0.83 25.73 11.60
C ASN A 84 -0.54 24.36 11.00
N THR A 85 -1.56 23.69 10.48
CA THR A 85 -1.41 22.44 9.73
C THR A 85 -2.11 22.54 8.39
N VAL A 86 -1.47 21.97 7.37
CA VAL A 86 -1.99 21.90 6.01
C VAL A 86 -1.91 20.47 5.52
N ALA A 87 -3.01 19.93 5.02
CA ALA A 87 -3.03 18.63 4.35
C ALA A 87 -2.87 18.82 2.84
N ALA A 88 -1.80 18.27 2.28
CA ALA A 88 -1.53 18.20 0.85
C ALA A 88 -1.66 16.75 0.38
N GLY A 89 -2.80 16.43 -0.25
CA GLY A 89 -3.18 15.06 -0.55
C GLY A 89 -3.79 14.38 0.68
N PHE A 90 -3.57 13.07 0.84
CA PHE A 90 -4.20 12.32 1.94
C PHE A 90 -3.40 12.40 3.24
N CYS A 91 -4.10 12.37 4.37
CA CYS A 91 -3.51 12.35 5.69
C CYS A 91 -4.31 11.42 6.59
N ASN A 92 -3.85 10.17 6.69
CA ASN A 92 -4.60 9.09 7.32
C ASN A 92 -4.08 8.76 8.72
N SER A 93 -4.96 8.24 9.56
CA SER A 93 -4.59 7.63 10.85
C SER A 93 -3.78 8.60 11.73
N ALA A 94 -2.59 8.21 12.18
CA ALA A 94 -1.69 9.07 12.96
C ALA A 94 -1.35 10.40 12.25
N CYS A 95 -1.35 10.49 10.92
CA CYS A 95 -1.20 11.78 10.24
C CYS A 95 -2.38 12.71 10.56
N ALA A 96 -3.62 12.20 10.53
CA ALA A 96 -4.79 13.00 10.89
C ALA A 96 -4.67 13.51 12.33
N ILE A 97 -4.08 12.72 13.24
CA ILE A 97 -3.79 13.14 14.61
C ILE A 97 -2.81 14.33 14.63
N LEU A 98 -1.72 14.30 13.85
CA LEU A 98 -0.81 15.44 13.68
C LEU A 98 -1.56 16.67 13.15
N PHE A 99 -2.35 16.48 12.09
CA PHE A 99 -3.12 17.54 11.43
C PHE A 99 -4.06 18.24 12.42
N MET A 100 -4.77 17.47 13.26
CA MET A 100 -5.72 18.01 14.23
C MET A 100 -5.05 18.81 15.36
N GLY A 101 -3.74 18.68 15.56
CA GLY A 101 -2.97 19.49 16.51
C GLY A 101 -2.79 20.95 16.08
N GLY A 102 -3.06 21.28 14.82
CA GLY A 102 -2.93 22.62 14.27
C GLY A 102 -3.95 23.61 14.84
N LYS A 103 -3.48 24.84 15.10
CA LYS A 103 -4.33 25.97 15.49
C LYS A 103 -5.27 26.36 14.35
N GLU A 104 -4.70 26.56 13.16
CA GLU A 104 -5.45 26.65 11.92
C GLU A 104 -5.15 25.44 11.05
N ARG A 105 -6.20 24.88 10.46
CA ARG A 105 -6.20 23.64 9.70
C ARG A 105 -6.84 23.89 8.34
N ARG A 106 -6.11 23.61 7.25
CA ARG A 106 -6.54 23.84 5.86
C ARG A 106 -6.16 22.69 4.92
N PHE A 107 -6.87 22.58 3.80
CA PHE A 107 -6.42 21.77 2.66
C PHE A 107 -5.49 22.58 1.75
N SER A 108 -4.67 21.88 0.98
CA SER A 108 -3.86 22.47 -0.09
C SER A 108 -4.42 22.14 -1.48
N SER A 109 -4.18 23.05 -2.43
CA SER A 109 -4.44 22.82 -3.85
C SER A 109 -3.38 21.98 -4.56
N ALA A 110 -2.33 21.53 -3.86
CA ALA A 110 -1.17 20.85 -4.46
C ALA A 110 -1.47 19.47 -5.09
N PHE A 111 -2.57 18.82 -4.71
CA PHE A 111 -3.01 17.53 -5.25
C PHE A 111 -4.47 17.59 -5.71
N ASP A 112 -4.87 16.64 -6.55
CA ASP A 112 -6.26 16.50 -7.01
C ASP A 112 -7.23 16.41 -5.80
N PRO A 113 -8.39 17.09 -5.85
CA PRO A 113 -9.34 17.09 -4.74
C PRO A 113 -9.92 15.71 -4.42
N ALA A 114 -9.98 14.77 -5.38
CA ALA A 114 -10.39 13.39 -5.11
C ALA A 114 -9.38 12.62 -4.25
N LEU A 115 -8.16 13.13 -4.13
CA LEU A 115 -7.03 12.53 -3.40
C LEU A 115 -6.68 13.30 -2.13
N THR A 116 -7.33 14.43 -1.91
CA THR A 116 -7.09 15.31 -0.78
C THR A 116 -8.17 15.06 0.26
N TYR A 117 -7.80 14.45 1.39
CA TYR A 117 -8.73 14.10 2.46
C TYR A 117 -8.01 13.85 3.79
N ILE A 118 -8.77 13.95 4.89
CA ILE A 118 -8.35 13.50 6.22
C ILE A 118 -9.00 12.14 6.51
N GLY A 119 -8.18 11.15 6.83
CA GLY A 119 -8.63 9.80 7.19
C GLY A 119 -8.53 9.56 8.69
N ILE A 120 -9.65 9.32 9.37
CA ILE A 120 -9.72 9.11 10.83
C ILE A 120 -10.19 7.69 11.12
N HIS A 121 -9.51 6.99 12.03
CA HIS A 121 -9.98 5.71 12.59
C HIS A 121 -9.46 5.51 14.02
N GLY A 122 -9.95 4.48 14.70
CA GLY A 122 -9.52 4.10 16.05
C GLY A 122 -8.17 3.38 16.10
N ALA A 123 -7.59 3.30 17.29
CA ALA A 123 -6.34 2.59 17.49
C ALA A 123 -6.48 1.09 17.18
N HIS A 124 -5.41 0.46 16.72
CA HIS A 124 -5.31 -0.99 16.59
C HIS A 124 -3.92 -1.46 17.04
N ASN A 125 -3.80 -2.75 17.32
CA ASN A 125 -2.51 -3.39 17.58
C ASN A 125 -1.71 -3.46 16.27
N ILE A 126 -0.40 -3.16 16.32
CA ILE A 126 0.45 -3.14 15.12
C ILE A 126 0.76 -4.55 14.60
N ASP A 127 0.93 -5.51 15.51
CA ASP A 127 1.28 -6.89 15.17
C ASP A 127 0.04 -7.69 14.73
N THR A 128 -1.08 -7.48 15.44
CA THR A 128 -2.30 -8.24 15.18
C THR A 128 -3.30 -7.50 14.34
N GLY A 129 -3.19 -6.19 14.10
CA GLY A 129 -4.20 -5.42 13.34
C GLY A 129 -5.56 -5.29 14.04
N SER A 130 -5.72 -5.88 15.23
CA SER A 130 -7.01 -5.90 15.93
C SER A 130 -7.29 -4.56 16.62
N PRO A 131 -8.56 -4.10 16.67
CA PRO A 131 -8.91 -2.83 17.33
C PRO A 131 -8.44 -2.78 18.79
N LEU A 132 -7.85 -1.65 19.17
CA LEU A 132 -7.30 -1.36 20.50
C LEU A 132 -8.15 -0.28 21.18
N THR A 133 -9.40 -0.63 21.47
CA THR A 133 -10.42 0.32 21.92
C THR A 133 -10.03 1.07 23.21
N GLN A 134 -9.19 0.48 24.07
CA GLN A 134 -8.69 1.17 25.27
C GLN A 134 -7.81 2.40 24.98
N ALA A 135 -7.24 2.52 23.78
CA ALA A 135 -6.44 3.68 23.39
C ALA A 135 -7.27 4.79 22.71
N ASN A 136 -8.48 4.45 22.22
CA ASN A 136 -9.38 5.40 21.55
C ASN A 136 -9.77 6.64 22.38
N PRO A 137 -9.92 6.59 23.72
CA PRO A 137 -10.24 7.78 24.50
C PRO A 137 -9.27 8.94 24.31
N GLN A 138 -7.99 8.66 24.01
CA GLN A 138 -6.98 9.69 23.76
C GLN A 138 -7.19 10.38 22.41
N ILE A 139 -7.53 9.60 21.38
CA ILE A 139 -7.88 10.11 20.05
C ILE A 139 -9.18 10.92 20.14
N TYR A 140 -10.19 10.38 20.83
CA TYR A 140 -11.46 11.06 21.07
C TYR A 140 -11.26 12.41 21.76
N ALA A 141 -10.44 12.45 22.83
CA ALA A 141 -10.15 13.68 23.55
C ALA A 141 -9.48 14.73 22.65
N LEU A 142 -8.45 14.33 21.88
CA LEU A 142 -7.81 15.22 20.92
C LEU A 142 -8.82 15.79 19.91
N LEU A 143 -9.61 14.93 19.28
CA LEU A 143 -10.60 15.35 18.27
C LEU A 143 -11.65 16.26 18.87
N LYS A 144 -12.16 15.96 20.06
CA LYS A 144 -13.14 16.78 20.77
C LYS A 144 -12.59 18.16 21.10
N THR A 145 -11.35 18.23 21.61
CA THR A 145 -10.69 19.51 21.88
C THR A 145 -10.46 20.30 20.59
N ALA A 146 -9.97 19.63 19.54
CA ALA A 146 -9.63 20.29 18.29
C ALA A 146 -10.86 20.78 17.50
N MET A 147 -11.95 20.02 17.48
CA MET A 147 -13.19 20.34 16.74
C MET A 147 -14.12 21.28 17.51
N GLY A 148 -14.02 21.35 18.85
CA GLY A 148 -14.83 22.24 19.68
C GLY A 148 -16.34 21.97 19.54
N GLU A 149 -17.13 23.03 19.39
CA GLU A 149 -18.59 22.93 19.25
C GLU A 149 -19.06 22.17 18.01
N LYS A 150 -18.19 22.03 17.01
CA LYS A 150 -18.46 21.28 15.77
C LYS A 150 -18.27 19.77 15.93
N PHE A 151 -17.77 19.32 17.08
CA PHE A 151 -17.51 17.92 17.35
C PHE A 151 -18.79 17.08 17.28
N ASN A 152 -18.85 16.15 16.33
CA ASN A 152 -19.96 15.20 16.22
C ASN A 152 -19.58 13.87 16.87
N ALA A 153 -20.06 13.65 18.09
CA ALA A 153 -19.76 12.43 18.85
C ALA A 153 -20.21 11.15 18.14
N SER A 154 -21.30 11.17 17.39
CA SER A 154 -21.81 9.99 16.67
C SER A 154 -20.83 9.56 15.57
N ILE A 155 -20.47 10.50 14.69
CA ILE A 155 -19.55 10.24 13.57
C ILE A 155 -18.16 9.84 14.08
N VAL A 156 -17.64 10.55 15.08
CA VAL A 156 -16.33 10.23 15.65
C VAL A 156 -16.36 8.87 16.35
N ASN A 157 -17.41 8.51 17.09
CA ASN A 157 -17.51 7.19 17.69
C ASN A 157 -17.60 6.09 16.62
N THR A 158 -18.29 6.31 15.50
CA THR A 158 -18.26 5.38 14.37
C THR A 158 -16.83 5.15 13.88
N ALA A 159 -16.09 6.23 13.57
CA ALA A 159 -14.71 6.13 13.12
C ALA A 159 -13.78 5.41 14.11
N LEU A 160 -13.96 5.65 15.42
CA LEU A 160 -13.07 5.10 16.43
C LEU A 160 -13.41 3.65 16.82
N TYR A 161 -14.68 3.25 16.78
CA TYR A 161 -15.12 1.98 17.37
C TYR A 161 -15.75 0.99 16.40
N GLN A 162 -16.23 1.42 15.22
CA GLN A 162 -16.82 0.52 14.22
C GLN A 162 -15.77 0.05 13.22
N MET A 163 -14.75 -0.65 13.72
CA MET A 163 -13.64 -1.15 12.93
C MET A 163 -13.67 -2.67 12.87
N ASP A 164 -13.94 -3.21 11.68
CA ASP A 164 -13.83 -4.63 11.40
C ASP A 164 -12.40 -5.04 11.07
N ASP A 165 -11.54 -4.10 10.63
CA ASP A 165 -10.09 -4.28 10.52
C ASP A 165 -9.33 -2.95 10.68
N ARG A 166 -8.00 -3.00 10.60
CA ARG A 166 -7.13 -1.82 10.76
C ARG A 166 -7.23 -0.80 9.62
N ASP A 167 -7.81 -1.16 8.48
CA ASP A 167 -7.96 -0.30 7.30
C ASP A 167 -9.35 0.38 7.27
N ALA A 168 -10.20 0.12 8.28
CA ALA A 168 -11.40 0.90 8.54
C ALA A 168 -11.06 2.40 8.58
N LEU A 169 -11.88 3.24 7.92
CA LEU A 169 -11.54 4.64 7.76
C LEU A 169 -12.78 5.51 7.59
N LEU A 170 -12.87 6.57 8.40
CA LEU A 170 -13.69 7.75 8.12
C LEU A 170 -12.89 8.68 7.23
N VAL A 171 -13.35 8.88 6.00
CA VAL A 171 -12.74 9.78 5.03
C VAL A 171 -13.53 11.08 4.98
N VAL A 172 -12.84 12.18 5.28
CA VAL A 172 -13.35 13.55 5.22
C VAL A 172 -12.68 14.25 4.03
N PRO A 173 -13.35 14.36 2.87
CA PRO A 173 -12.75 14.82 1.63
C PRO A 173 -12.53 16.34 1.58
N ASP A 174 -11.78 16.80 0.58
CA ASP A 174 -11.73 18.21 0.20
C ASP A 174 -13.08 18.67 -0.41
N ASN A 175 -13.99 19.02 0.48
CA ASN A 175 -15.31 19.54 0.14
C ASN A 175 -15.28 20.94 -0.51
N ILE A 176 -14.17 21.67 -0.40
CA ILE A 176 -14.04 23.02 -0.98
C ILE A 176 -13.99 22.91 -2.51
N ARG A 177 -13.17 21.99 -3.02
CA ARG A 177 -13.04 21.74 -4.46
C ARG A 177 -13.94 20.62 -4.98
N ASN A 178 -14.43 19.76 -4.10
CA ASN A 178 -15.35 18.68 -4.44
C ASN A 178 -16.61 18.72 -3.55
N PRO A 179 -17.53 19.68 -3.77
CA PRO A 179 -18.71 19.86 -2.93
C PRO A 179 -19.69 18.68 -2.99
N GLN A 180 -19.56 17.79 -3.97
CA GLN A 180 -20.40 16.59 -4.11
C GLN A 180 -19.84 15.38 -3.36
N ALA A 181 -18.58 15.42 -2.93
CA ALA A 181 -18.00 14.33 -2.13
C ALA A 181 -18.60 14.33 -0.73
N SER A 182 -19.26 13.24 -0.34
CA SER A 182 -19.73 13.07 1.04
C SER A 182 -18.61 12.55 1.93
N THR A 183 -18.57 13.00 3.18
CA THR A 183 -17.84 12.30 4.24
C THR A 183 -18.40 10.89 4.37
N PHE A 184 -17.54 9.89 4.56
CA PHE A 184 -17.97 8.50 4.62
C PHE A 184 -17.11 7.64 5.51
N HIS A 185 -17.69 6.57 6.04
CA HIS A 185 -16.99 5.59 6.85
C HIS A 185 -17.14 4.18 6.26
N CYS A 186 -16.00 3.55 6.00
CA CYS A 186 -15.91 2.13 5.66
C CYS A 186 -15.38 1.38 6.88
N ASN A 187 -16.07 0.32 7.30
CA ASN A 187 -15.72 -0.51 8.46
C ASN A 187 -14.52 -1.43 8.24
N ALA A 188 -14.08 -1.63 7.00
CA ALA A 188 -12.91 -2.41 6.63
C ALA A 188 -12.29 -1.87 5.34
N GLY A 189 -10.99 -2.11 5.12
CA GLY A 189 -10.30 -1.67 3.91
C GLY A 189 -10.86 -2.25 2.61
N GLN A 190 -11.45 -3.44 2.69
CA GLN A 190 -12.07 -4.14 1.57
C GLN A 190 -13.55 -3.77 1.34
N THR A 191 -14.16 -2.96 2.21
CA THR A 191 -15.58 -2.58 2.09
C THR A 191 -15.80 -1.78 0.80
N PRO A 192 -16.66 -2.24 -0.13
CA PRO A 192 -16.92 -1.50 -1.36
C PRO A 192 -17.47 -0.10 -1.04
N ARG A 193 -17.01 0.90 -1.78
CA ARG A 193 -17.34 2.32 -1.52
C ARG A 193 -18.85 2.59 -1.40
N LYS A 194 -19.65 1.89 -2.20
CA LYS A 194 -21.13 1.98 -2.24
C LYS A 194 -21.80 1.46 -0.96
N ASP A 195 -21.12 0.59 -0.21
CA ASP A 195 -21.63 -0.07 1.00
C ASP A 195 -21.12 0.63 2.27
N CYS A 196 -20.26 1.64 2.14
CA CYS A 196 -19.81 2.48 3.25
C CYS A 196 -20.94 3.38 3.75
N THR A 197 -20.88 3.79 5.02
CA THR A 197 -21.86 4.74 5.58
C THR A 197 -21.52 6.14 5.08
N HIS A 198 -22.49 6.84 4.48
CA HIS A 198 -22.32 8.19 3.94
C HIS A 198 -23.01 9.26 4.80
N TYR A 199 -22.27 10.31 5.14
CA TYR A 199 -22.75 11.47 5.90
C TYR A 199 -22.88 12.67 4.95
N LYS A 200 -24.04 12.78 4.30
CA LYS A 200 -24.27 13.78 3.23
C LYS A 200 -24.24 15.23 3.72
N ASP A 201 -24.62 15.46 4.98
CA ASP A 201 -24.71 16.78 5.59
C ASP A 201 -23.46 17.12 6.42
N SER A 202 -22.35 16.41 6.21
CA SER A 202 -21.12 16.57 6.96
C SER A 202 -19.95 16.80 6.01
N ASP A 203 -19.45 18.03 6.00
CA ASP A 203 -18.23 18.41 5.31
C ASP A 203 -17.07 18.67 6.30
N ALA A 204 -15.86 18.81 5.78
CA ALA A 204 -14.67 19.05 6.59
C ALA A 204 -14.78 20.28 7.51
N LEU A 205 -15.44 21.35 7.07
CA LEU A 205 -15.57 22.60 7.82
C LEU A 205 -16.64 22.49 8.91
N GLY A 206 -17.78 21.85 8.59
CA GLY A 206 -18.91 21.60 9.47
C GLY A 206 -18.58 20.61 10.57
N LEU A 207 -17.71 19.63 10.30
CA LEU A 207 -17.16 18.72 11.31
C LEU A 207 -16.04 19.33 12.15
N GLY A 208 -15.56 20.53 11.78
CA GLY A 208 -14.42 21.16 12.45
C GLY A 208 -13.08 20.45 12.20
N VAL A 209 -12.99 19.59 11.17
CA VAL A 209 -11.71 18.98 10.74
C VAL A 209 -10.80 20.07 10.19
N ILE A 210 -11.31 20.89 9.27
CA ILE A 210 -10.67 22.13 8.85
C ILE A 210 -11.30 23.32 9.58
N THR A 211 -10.53 24.39 9.69
CA THR A 211 -10.94 25.62 10.37
C THR A 211 -11.31 26.74 9.40
N HIS A 212 -10.86 26.63 8.14
CA HIS A 212 -11.11 27.63 7.11
C HIS A 212 -11.59 26.97 5.82
N ASN A 213 -12.34 27.73 5.03
CA ASN A 213 -12.95 27.30 3.77
C ASN A 213 -12.15 27.71 2.53
N ASP A 214 -10.87 28.04 2.72
CA ASP A 214 -9.93 28.41 1.67
C ASP A 214 -8.78 27.38 1.58
N LEU A 215 -8.07 27.39 0.45
CA LEU A 215 -6.98 26.47 0.17
C LEU A 215 -5.63 27.16 0.28
N VAL A 216 -4.64 26.43 0.76
CA VAL A 216 -3.24 26.86 0.71
C VAL A 216 -2.62 26.41 -0.61
N THR A 217 -2.16 27.36 -1.42
CA THR A 217 -1.35 27.05 -2.60
C THR A 217 0.09 26.81 -2.17
N LEU A 218 0.62 25.63 -2.49
CA LEU A 218 1.95 25.20 -2.08
C LEU A 218 2.84 24.93 -3.28
N ALA A 219 4.10 25.34 -3.20
CA ALA A 219 5.16 24.81 -4.05
C ALA A 219 5.83 23.65 -3.30
N LEU A 220 5.46 22.41 -3.64
CA LEU A 220 6.04 21.23 -2.99
C LEU A 220 7.54 21.13 -3.36
N PRO A 221 8.45 21.05 -2.37
CA PRO A 221 9.84 20.73 -2.64
C PRO A 221 9.94 19.36 -3.33
N SER A 222 10.96 19.16 -4.17
CA SER A 222 11.09 17.97 -5.01
C SER A 222 10.99 16.65 -4.24
N ALA A 223 11.52 16.59 -3.01
CA ALA A 223 11.44 15.41 -2.14
C ALA A 223 10.02 15.07 -1.63
N PHE A 224 9.06 15.99 -1.79
CA PHE A 224 7.67 15.86 -1.34
C PHE A 224 6.67 15.87 -2.49
N GLN A 225 7.14 15.94 -3.74
CA GLN A 225 6.27 15.74 -4.88
C GLN A 225 5.86 14.25 -4.96
N PRO A 226 4.66 13.94 -5.49
CA PRO A 226 4.26 12.55 -5.68
C PRO A 226 5.35 11.80 -6.43
N SER A 227 5.71 10.63 -5.90
CA SER A 227 6.80 9.84 -6.46
C SER A 227 6.55 9.60 -7.95
N SER A 228 7.49 10.02 -8.79
CA SER A 228 7.58 9.57 -10.17
C SER A 228 8.05 8.12 -10.25
N GLN A 229 8.23 7.44 -9.12
CA GLN A 229 8.60 6.04 -9.11
C GLN A 229 7.36 5.15 -9.30
N LEU A 230 7.49 4.14 -10.15
CA LEU A 230 6.53 3.06 -10.26
C LEU A 230 7.16 1.80 -9.67
N LEU A 231 6.61 1.30 -8.56
CA LEU A 231 7.14 0.13 -7.84
C LEU A 231 8.65 0.23 -7.55
N GLY A 232 9.06 1.30 -6.87
CA GLY A 232 10.46 1.56 -6.52
C GLY A 232 11.39 1.97 -7.68
N ARG A 233 10.92 1.98 -8.95
CA ARG A 233 11.72 2.40 -10.11
C ARG A 233 11.40 3.83 -10.53
N ALA A 234 12.41 4.69 -10.62
CA ALA A 234 12.26 6.04 -11.17
C ALA A 234 11.86 5.99 -12.66
N GLN A 235 10.83 6.74 -13.02
CA GLN A 235 10.43 6.92 -14.40
C GLN A 235 11.29 8.02 -15.02
N THR A 236 12.13 7.64 -16.00
CA THR A 236 13.12 8.55 -16.59
C THR A 236 13.02 8.65 -18.11
N VAL A 237 12.27 7.76 -18.76
CA VAL A 237 12.15 7.71 -20.22
C VAL A 237 10.75 8.18 -20.63
N LEU A 238 10.70 9.33 -21.30
CA LEU A 238 9.46 9.83 -21.91
C LEU A 238 9.16 9.03 -23.18
N LEU A 239 7.86 8.83 -23.44
CA LEU A 239 7.39 8.19 -24.65
C LEU A 239 7.71 9.08 -25.86
N ALA A 240 8.46 8.52 -26.81
CA ALA A 240 8.73 9.17 -28.08
C ALA A 240 7.46 9.18 -28.96
N ASP A 241 7.17 10.33 -29.57
CA ASP A 241 5.97 10.57 -30.40
C ASP A 241 4.69 9.91 -29.84
N PRO A 242 4.13 10.45 -28.75
CA PRO A 242 2.96 9.87 -28.10
C PRO A 242 1.75 9.72 -29.02
N VAL A 243 1.63 10.53 -30.08
CA VAL A 243 0.48 10.49 -31.00
C VAL A 243 0.61 9.26 -31.89
N ALA A 244 1.73 9.13 -32.60
CA ALA A 244 1.98 7.99 -33.47
C ALA A 244 1.96 6.66 -32.70
N TYR A 245 2.48 6.68 -31.46
CA TYR A 245 2.41 5.50 -30.59
C TYR A 245 0.98 5.07 -30.30
N LEU A 246 0.13 6.00 -29.83
CA LEU A 246 -1.25 5.66 -29.46
C LEU A 246 -2.09 5.27 -30.67
N GLU A 247 -1.84 5.83 -31.85
CA GLU A 247 -2.45 5.37 -33.09
C GLU A 247 -2.08 3.92 -33.41
N THR A 248 -0.79 3.59 -33.32
CA THR A 248 -0.29 2.23 -33.54
C THR A 248 -0.86 1.24 -32.51
N ALA A 249 -0.83 1.61 -31.22
CA ALA A 249 -1.36 0.80 -30.13
C ALA A 249 -2.89 0.58 -30.29
N ALA A 250 -3.62 1.59 -30.77
CA ALA A 250 -5.03 1.47 -31.08
C ALA A 250 -5.29 0.45 -32.20
N GLU A 251 -4.47 0.42 -33.25
CA GLU A 251 -4.62 -0.60 -34.30
C GLU A 251 -4.25 -2.00 -33.84
N GLN A 252 -3.22 -2.15 -33.01
CA GLN A 252 -2.71 -3.44 -32.56
C GLN A 252 -3.57 -4.09 -31.48
N HIS A 253 -4.05 -3.30 -30.52
CA HIS A 253 -4.67 -3.83 -29.30
C HIS A 253 -6.20 -3.70 -29.26
N CYS A 254 -6.83 -3.05 -30.24
CA CYS A 254 -8.28 -2.86 -30.25
C CYS A 254 -8.96 -3.53 -31.44
N THR A 255 -10.10 -4.16 -31.16
CA THR A 255 -11.00 -4.74 -32.17
C THR A 255 -12.24 -3.90 -32.45
N SER A 256 -12.47 -2.83 -31.70
CA SER A 256 -13.63 -1.93 -31.85
C SER A 256 -13.20 -0.46 -31.90
N GLU A 257 -13.96 0.36 -32.62
CA GLU A 257 -13.70 1.81 -32.71
C GLU A 257 -13.75 2.48 -31.33
N ARG A 258 -14.70 2.10 -30.47
CA ARG A 258 -14.75 2.59 -29.08
C ARG A 258 -13.45 2.34 -28.30
N CYS A 259 -12.81 1.18 -28.52
CA CYS A 259 -11.52 0.88 -27.90
C CYS A 259 -10.41 1.78 -28.47
N LYS A 260 -10.38 1.97 -29.79
CA LYS A 260 -9.42 2.86 -30.46
C LYS A 260 -9.55 4.30 -29.97
N ASP A 261 -10.77 4.81 -29.87
CA ASP A 261 -11.06 6.16 -29.36
C ASP A 261 -10.57 6.32 -27.91
N ASN A 262 -10.79 5.32 -27.06
CA ASN A 262 -10.32 5.33 -25.67
C ASN A 262 -8.78 5.39 -25.57
N ILE A 263 -8.06 4.63 -26.40
CA ILE A 263 -6.59 4.67 -26.43
C ILE A 263 -6.10 6.05 -26.90
N LYS A 264 -6.68 6.58 -27.98
CA LYS A 264 -6.29 7.90 -28.52
C LYS A 264 -6.57 9.04 -27.55
N ALA A 265 -7.64 8.94 -26.75
CA ALA A 265 -8.00 9.92 -25.73
C ALA A 265 -7.01 9.98 -24.54
N LEU A 266 -6.13 9.00 -24.36
CA LEU A 266 -5.21 8.93 -23.21
C LEU A 266 -4.36 10.22 -23.05
N GLN A 267 -3.98 10.88 -24.14
CA GLN A 267 -3.19 12.11 -24.09
C GLN A 267 -3.91 13.25 -23.37
N THR A 268 -5.23 13.35 -23.53
CA THR A 268 -6.03 14.45 -23.00
C THR A 268 -6.59 14.17 -21.62
N LEU A 269 -6.42 12.94 -21.11
CA LEU A 269 -6.80 12.61 -19.73
C LEU A 269 -5.92 13.34 -18.71
N ASP A 270 -6.51 13.60 -17.56
CA ASP A 270 -5.83 14.16 -16.40
C ASP A 270 -4.71 13.22 -15.90
N GLU A 271 -3.70 13.82 -15.26
CA GLU A 271 -2.52 13.14 -14.72
C GLU A 271 -2.85 12.00 -13.72
N SER A 272 -1.82 11.22 -13.38
CA SER A 272 -1.97 9.90 -12.74
C SER A 272 -2.84 8.99 -13.60
N LYS A 273 -2.44 8.87 -14.86
CA LYS A 273 -3.04 8.06 -15.91
C LYS A 273 -2.09 6.97 -16.37
N ALA A 274 -2.65 5.85 -16.80
CA ALA A 274 -1.89 4.75 -17.36
C ALA A 274 -2.68 4.02 -18.45
N LEU A 275 -1.94 3.40 -19.36
CA LEU A 275 -2.44 2.45 -20.35
C LEU A 275 -1.77 1.10 -20.11
N ALA A 276 -2.58 0.06 -20.04
CA ALA A 276 -2.15 -1.32 -20.04
C ALA A 276 -2.75 -2.07 -21.24
N VAL A 277 -1.97 -2.98 -21.80
CA VAL A 277 -2.37 -3.83 -22.92
C VAL A 277 -2.19 -5.29 -22.54
N ARG A 278 -2.94 -6.17 -23.20
CA ARG A 278 -2.77 -7.61 -22.99
C ARG A 278 -1.40 -8.06 -23.47
N SER A 279 -0.77 -8.93 -22.69
CA SER A 279 0.53 -9.53 -23.05
C SER A 279 0.41 -10.39 -24.31
N THR A 280 -0.79 -10.91 -24.59
CA THR A 280 -1.10 -11.68 -25.80
C THR A 280 -2.50 -11.33 -26.32
N GLY A 281 -2.60 -11.10 -27.62
CA GLY A 281 -3.86 -10.79 -28.30
C GLY A 281 -4.38 -9.37 -28.02
N PRO A 282 -5.53 -8.99 -28.62
CA PRO A 282 -6.10 -7.66 -28.47
C PRO A 282 -6.81 -7.51 -27.11
N GLY A 283 -6.71 -6.32 -26.54
CA GLY A 283 -7.35 -5.91 -25.30
C GLY A 283 -6.50 -4.90 -24.55
N MET A 284 -7.16 -3.94 -23.91
CA MET A 284 -6.51 -2.87 -23.16
C MET A 284 -7.32 -2.47 -21.93
N GLY A 285 -6.66 -1.76 -21.02
CA GLY A 285 -7.27 -1.07 -19.89
C GLY A 285 -6.55 0.26 -19.67
N TRP A 286 -7.28 1.25 -19.20
CA TRP A 286 -6.73 2.57 -18.92
C TRP A 286 -7.27 3.13 -17.60
N SER A 287 -6.58 4.12 -17.06
CA SER A 287 -7.03 4.85 -15.88
C SER A 287 -6.52 6.29 -15.93
N SER A 288 -7.13 7.17 -15.12
CA SER A 288 -6.68 8.55 -14.87
C SER A 288 -7.16 8.99 -13.47
N LYS A 289 -6.68 10.15 -12.99
CA LYS A 289 -7.07 10.73 -11.68
C LYS A 289 -6.86 9.79 -10.51
N LYS A 290 -5.81 8.96 -10.57
CA LYS A 290 -5.47 8.06 -9.46
C LYS A 290 -4.59 8.76 -8.43
N PRO A 291 -4.58 8.27 -7.16
CA PRO A 291 -3.78 8.83 -6.07
C PRO A 291 -2.33 9.16 -6.43
N ASN A 292 -1.75 8.28 -7.24
CA ASN A 292 -0.42 8.40 -7.79
C ASN A 292 -0.36 7.53 -9.05
N ILE A 293 0.80 7.58 -9.71
CA ILE A 293 1.07 6.81 -10.91
C ILE A 293 1.03 5.29 -10.71
N ALA A 294 1.42 4.78 -9.54
CA ALA A 294 1.34 3.36 -9.25
C ALA A 294 -0.12 2.88 -9.21
N ASN A 295 -1.01 3.61 -8.54
CA ASN A 295 -2.45 3.32 -8.55
C ASN A 295 -3.06 3.45 -9.96
N ALA A 296 -2.54 4.36 -10.79
CA ALA A 296 -2.92 4.44 -12.20
C ALA A 296 -2.60 3.14 -12.95
N VAL A 297 -1.38 2.67 -12.81
CA VAL A 297 -0.92 1.41 -13.41
C VAL A 297 -1.74 0.22 -12.90
N LEU A 298 -1.94 0.10 -11.59
CA LEU A 298 -2.75 -0.97 -10.99
C LEU A 298 -4.16 -1.02 -11.57
N ALA A 299 -4.83 0.13 -11.64
CA ALA A 299 -6.19 0.21 -12.17
C ALA A 299 -6.27 -0.08 -13.67
N ALA A 300 -5.29 0.38 -14.45
CA ALA A 300 -5.22 0.09 -15.88
C ALA A 300 -4.98 -1.41 -16.13
N VAL A 301 -4.07 -2.04 -15.39
CA VAL A 301 -3.80 -3.48 -15.48
C VAL A 301 -5.02 -4.29 -15.05
N TYR A 302 -5.70 -3.93 -13.95
CA TYR A 302 -6.96 -4.57 -13.53
C TYR A 302 -8.01 -4.52 -14.65
N GLY A 303 -8.26 -3.33 -15.23
CA GLY A 303 -9.23 -3.17 -16.32
C GLY A 303 -8.86 -4.02 -17.55
N CYS A 304 -7.57 -4.15 -17.84
CA CYS A 304 -7.07 -4.97 -18.93
C CYS A 304 -7.18 -6.48 -18.64
N ASN A 305 -6.91 -6.90 -17.40
CA ASN A 305 -7.02 -8.30 -16.99
C ASN A 305 -8.46 -8.81 -17.14
N HIS A 306 -9.44 -7.95 -16.85
CA HIS A 306 -10.86 -8.33 -16.67
C HIS A 306 -11.81 -7.67 -17.68
N ILE A 307 -11.40 -7.59 -18.96
CA ILE A 307 -12.23 -6.98 -20.01
C ILE A 307 -13.57 -7.74 -20.15
N PRO A 308 -14.72 -7.06 -20.02
CA PRO A 308 -16.03 -7.70 -20.12
C PRO A 308 -16.20 -8.46 -21.44
N GLY A 309 -16.66 -9.71 -21.36
CA GLY A 309 -16.91 -10.57 -22.52
C GLY A 309 -15.66 -11.22 -23.12
N LEU A 310 -14.46 -10.95 -22.60
CA LEU A 310 -13.23 -11.62 -23.02
C LEU A 310 -12.67 -12.50 -21.89
N PRO A 311 -11.92 -13.57 -22.22
CA PRO A 311 -11.20 -14.35 -21.21
C PRO A 311 -10.19 -13.48 -20.46
N VAL A 312 -9.96 -13.81 -19.18
CA VAL A 312 -8.92 -13.18 -18.35
C VAL A 312 -7.55 -13.39 -19.01
N GLN A 313 -6.71 -12.36 -18.97
CA GLN A 313 -5.36 -12.37 -19.54
C GLN A 313 -4.38 -11.57 -18.68
N LEU A 314 -3.09 -11.90 -18.75
CA LEU A 314 -2.03 -11.08 -18.17
C LEU A 314 -1.85 -9.82 -19.00
N CYS A 315 -1.60 -8.70 -18.35
CA CYS A 315 -1.41 -7.42 -19.01
C CYS A 315 -0.11 -6.76 -18.57
N ILE A 316 0.38 -5.83 -19.38
CA ILE A 316 1.51 -4.98 -19.05
C ILE A 316 1.08 -3.53 -19.22
N ALA A 317 1.46 -2.67 -18.28
CA ALA A 317 1.36 -1.22 -18.45
C ALA A 317 2.46 -0.73 -19.39
N GLU A 318 2.10 -0.05 -20.48
CA GLU A 318 3.06 0.47 -21.45
C GLU A 318 3.33 1.96 -21.29
N ILE A 319 2.34 2.71 -20.78
CA ILE A 319 2.45 4.14 -20.56
C ILE A 319 1.92 4.47 -19.18
N ALA A 320 2.60 5.39 -18.47
CA ALA A 320 2.00 6.12 -17.38
C ALA A 320 2.50 7.57 -17.33
N ASN A 321 1.58 8.55 -17.22
CA ASN A 321 1.86 10.00 -17.31
C ASN A 321 2.83 10.40 -18.45
N GLY A 322 2.74 9.74 -19.61
CA GLY A 322 3.63 10.00 -20.75
C GLY A 322 5.03 9.37 -20.66
N TYR A 323 5.35 8.66 -19.59
CA TYR A 323 6.55 7.82 -19.52
C TYR A 323 6.33 6.46 -20.18
N ASP A 324 7.36 5.97 -20.83
CA ASP A 324 7.40 4.65 -21.46
C ASP A 324 7.80 3.57 -20.43
N LEU A 325 6.90 2.62 -20.22
CA LEU A 325 7.05 1.54 -19.26
C LEU A 325 7.39 0.19 -19.91
N ARG A 326 7.53 0.11 -21.23
CA ARG A 326 7.77 -1.19 -21.91
C ARG A 326 9.09 -1.83 -21.48
N HIS A 327 10.12 -1.01 -21.29
CA HIS A 327 11.43 -1.46 -20.82
C HIS A 327 11.43 -1.95 -19.37
N PHE A 328 10.48 -1.49 -18.53
CA PHE A 328 10.43 -1.88 -17.12
C PHE A 328 10.33 -3.39 -16.94
N TYR A 329 9.55 -4.09 -17.77
CA TYR A 329 9.35 -5.53 -17.64
C TYR A 329 10.60 -6.31 -18.04
N THR A 330 11.29 -5.90 -19.10
CA THR A 330 12.54 -6.54 -19.53
C THR A 330 13.67 -6.31 -18.54
N GLU A 331 13.75 -5.11 -17.95
CA GLU A 331 14.73 -4.78 -16.91
C GLU A 331 14.43 -5.52 -15.61
N ALA A 332 13.16 -5.64 -15.24
CA ALA A 332 12.72 -6.43 -14.11
C ALA A 332 13.12 -7.90 -14.24
N GLU A 333 12.90 -8.50 -15.40
CA GLU A 333 13.28 -9.90 -15.62
C GLU A 333 14.80 -10.11 -15.47
N ALA A 334 15.61 -9.16 -15.95
CA ALA A 334 17.06 -9.19 -15.75
C ALA A 334 17.45 -9.02 -14.28
N GLU A 335 16.80 -8.10 -13.56
CA GLU A 335 17.00 -7.87 -12.13
C GLU A 335 16.62 -9.11 -11.31
N HIS A 336 15.45 -9.70 -11.53
CA HIS A 336 15.01 -10.92 -10.85
C HIS A 336 16.03 -12.05 -11.01
N ARG A 337 16.56 -12.26 -12.24
CA ARG A 337 17.63 -13.25 -12.49
C ARG A 337 18.91 -12.93 -11.71
N ALA A 338 19.34 -11.66 -11.73
CA ALA A 338 20.56 -11.24 -11.03
C ALA A 338 20.43 -11.38 -9.50
N ARG A 339 19.28 -11.02 -8.94
CA ARG A 339 18.98 -11.13 -7.50
C ARG A 339 18.86 -12.59 -7.07
N LEU A 340 18.27 -13.45 -7.90
CA LEU A 340 18.20 -14.87 -7.63
C LEU A 340 19.61 -15.50 -7.59
N ALA A 341 20.50 -15.10 -8.50
CA ALA A 341 21.89 -15.58 -8.49
C ALA A 341 22.69 -15.16 -7.24
N GLN A 342 22.27 -14.08 -6.58
CA GLN A 342 22.85 -13.61 -5.31
C GLN A 342 22.26 -14.30 -4.08
N LEU A 343 21.15 -15.03 -4.25
CA LEU A 343 20.45 -15.66 -3.14
C LEU A 343 21.34 -16.72 -2.46
N ARG A 344 21.46 -16.60 -1.14
CA ARG A 344 22.14 -17.56 -0.28
C ARG A 344 21.14 -18.06 0.76
N VAL A 345 21.18 -19.36 1.03
CA VAL A 345 20.32 -19.96 2.06
C VAL A 345 20.73 -19.41 3.42
N PRO A 346 19.81 -18.80 4.19
CA PRO A 346 20.12 -18.23 5.50
C PRO A 346 20.35 -19.33 6.55
N ALA A 347 21.01 -18.98 7.66
CA ALA A 347 21.40 -19.95 8.70
C ALA A 347 20.22 -20.39 9.58
N GLU A 348 19.37 -19.45 9.99
CA GLU A 348 18.21 -19.75 10.84
C GLU A 348 17.06 -20.28 10.02
N ARG A 349 16.26 -21.17 10.60
CA ARG A 349 15.09 -21.74 9.93
C ARG A 349 13.99 -20.70 9.69
N PHE A 350 13.82 -19.79 10.66
CA PHE A 350 12.72 -18.84 10.72
C PHE A 350 13.22 -17.42 11.01
N TYR A 351 12.51 -16.42 10.49
CA TYR A 351 12.78 -15.00 10.71
C TYR A 351 11.48 -14.23 11.01
N ALA A 352 11.61 -13.09 11.70
CA ALA A 352 10.49 -12.20 12.05
C ALA A 352 9.28 -12.90 12.74
N ASN A 353 9.56 -13.91 13.58
CA ASN A 353 8.55 -14.69 14.32
C ASN A 353 7.52 -15.41 13.40
N GLU A 354 7.91 -15.79 12.19
CA GLU A 354 7.06 -16.51 11.23
C GLU A 354 6.54 -17.87 11.71
N GLU A 355 7.15 -18.43 12.75
CA GLU A 355 6.77 -19.67 13.43
C GLU A 355 5.83 -19.47 14.64
N PHE A 356 5.49 -18.22 14.98
CA PHE A 356 4.68 -17.90 16.17
C PHE A 356 3.38 -17.14 15.83
N GLY A 357 2.42 -17.19 16.77
CA GLY A 357 1.15 -16.44 16.74
C GLY A 357 0.01 -17.14 15.99
N GLY A 358 -1.19 -16.55 16.02
CA GLY A 358 -2.35 -16.99 15.22
C GLY A 358 -3.19 -18.13 15.78
N GLY A 359 -2.92 -18.56 17.02
CA GLY A 359 -3.64 -19.66 17.68
C GLY A 359 -3.15 -21.05 17.25
N PHE A 360 -3.59 -22.09 17.98
CA PHE A 360 -3.14 -23.48 17.79
C PHE A 360 -4.01 -24.31 16.83
N GLY A 361 -5.08 -23.72 16.28
CA GLY A 361 -5.98 -24.41 15.35
C GLY A 361 -5.48 -24.38 13.90
N ASN A 362 -6.17 -25.10 13.01
CA ASN A 362 -5.91 -25.07 11.57
C ASN A 362 -6.95 -24.22 10.84
N ALA A 363 -6.50 -23.44 9.85
CA ALA A 363 -7.40 -22.75 8.94
C ALA A 363 -7.98 -23.72 7.90
N HIS A 364 -9.30 -23.71 7.75
CA HIS A 364 -10.04 -24.57 6.81
C HIS A 364 -10.99 -23.79 5.89
N ALA A 365 -11.21 -22.50 6.16
CA ALA A 365 -12.07 -21.61 5.38
C ALA A 365 -11.43 -20.23 5.23
N TYR A 366 -11.90 -19.46 4.25
CA TYR A 366 -11.46 -18.08 4.06
C TYR A 366 -11.83 -17.23 5.28
N ARG A 367 -10.95 -16.31 5.64
CA ARG A 367 -11.24 -15.29 6.64
C ARG A 367 -11.56 -13.97 5.97
N THR A 368 -12.79 -13.54 6.15
CA THR A 368 -13.36 -12.31 5.62
C THR A 368 -13.17 -11.15 6.61
N LEU A 369 -13.38 -11.39 7.90
CA LEU A 369 -13.22 -10.38 8.95
C LEU A 369 -11.79 -10.32 9.49
N LYS A 370 -11.24 -9.12 9.65
CA LYS A 370 -9.85 -8.89 10.11
C LYS A 370 -8.81 -9.66 9.26
N PRO A 371 -8.77 -9.47 7.93
CA PRO A 371 -7.85 -10.22 7.05
C PRO A 371 -6.37 -9.88 7.29
N LEU A 372 -6.09 -8.85 8.11
CA LEU A 372 -4.74 -8.42 8.48
C LEU A 372 -4.30 -8.96 9.85
N ASP A 373 -5.17 -9.69 10.55
CA ASP A 373 -4.79 -10.44 11.75
C ASP A 373 -3.79 -11.57 11.42
N ILE A 374 -3.07 -12.03 12.45
CA ILE A 374 -2.14 -13.14 12.33
C ILE A 374 -2.91 -14.46 12.12
N PRO A 375 -2.67 -15.20 11.02
CA PRO A 375 -3.27 -16.50 10.75
C PRO A 375 -2.61 -17.63 11.56
N PRO A 376 -3.29 -18.77 11.79
CA PRO A 376 -2.71 -19.92 12.45
C PRO A 376 -1.45 -20.43 11.74
N LEU A 377 -0.70 -21.30 12.42
CA LEU A 377 0.53 -21.88 11.88
C LEU A 377 0.28 -22.91 10.78
N HIS A 378 -0.94 -23.43 10.69
CA HIS A 378 -1.29 -24.51 9.79
C HIS A 378 -2.59 -24.21 9.04
N ILE A 379 -2.59 -24.61 7.77
CA ILE A 379 -3.74 -24.54 6.88
C ILE A 379 -3.97 -25.97 6.38
N ASP A 380 -5.20 -26.46 6.47
CA ASP A 380 -5.48 -27.84 6.09
C ASP A 380 -5.15 -28.06 4.60
N GLY A 381 -4.31 -29.06 4.32
CA GLY A 381 -3.87 -29.41 2.96
C GLY A 381 -3.03 -28.34 2.25
N VAL A 382 -2.42 -27.42 2.99
CA VAL A 382 -1.40 -26.49 2.49
C VAL A 382 -0.17 -26.58 3.37
N GLN A 383 1.01 -26.75 2.78
CA GLN A 383 2.26 -26.84 3.52
C GLN A 383 2.75 -25.44 3.91
N THR A 384 2.97 -25.18 5.19
CA THR A 384 3.63 -23.94 5.62
C THR A 384 5.15 -24.08 5.45
N VAL A 385 5.80 -23.11 4.84
CA VAL A 385 7.25 -23.10 4.58
C VAL A 385 7.93 -21.95 5.32
N GLY A 386 9.11 -22.21 5.89
CA GLY A 386 9.94 -21.19 6.54
C GLY A 386 10.93 -20.52 5.56
N THR A 387 11.47 -19.37 5.94
CA THR A 387 12.36 -18.54 5.12
C THR A 387 13.55 -19.32 4.57
N GLN A 388 14.22 -20.12 5.40
CA GLN A 388 15.37 -20.93 4.96
C GLN A 388 14.99 -21.97 3.93
N GLU A 389 13.90 -22.70 4.18
CA GLU A 389 13.44 -23.76 3.31
C GLU A 389 13.03 -23.19 1.95
N LEU A 390 12.31 -22.07 1.94
CA LEU A 390 11.96 -21.38 0.70
C LEU A 390 13.20 -20.92 -0.07
N ALA A 391 14.18 -20.31 0.60
CA ALA A 391 15.43 -19.91 -0.06
C ALA A 391 16.15 -21.10 -0.70
N ARG A 392 16.15 -22.27 -0.04
CA ARG A 392 16.71 -23.52 -0.59
C ARG A 392 15.93 -24.00 -1.81
N MET A 393 14.59 -23.97 -1.74
CA MET A 393 13.71 -24.36 -2.85
C MET A 393 13.91 -23.48 -4.09
N LEU A 394 14.01 -22.16 -3.92
CA LEU A 394 14.22 -21.21 -5.02
C LEU A 394 15.57 -21.38 -5.72
N THR A 395 16.57 -21.92 -5.03
CA THR A 395 17.90 -22.22 -5.60
C THR A 395 18.07 -23.65 -6.11
N SER A 396 17.01 -24.47 -6.08
CA SER A 396 17.06 -25.86 -6.55
C SER A 396 16.95 -25.97 -8.07
N ASP A 397 17.24 -27.16 -8.61
CA ASP A 397 17.12 -27.44 -10.06
C ASP A 397 15.67 -27.39 -10.56
N ALA A 398 14.68 -27.53 -9.66
CA ALA A 398 13.26 -27.50 -9.96
C ALA A 398 12.54 -26.56 -8.97
N PRO A 399 12.71 -25.23 -9.10
CA PRO A 399 12.16 -24.29 -8.14
C PRO A 399 10.63 -24.23 -8.24
N PRO A 400 9.94 -23.95 -7.12
CA PRO A 400 8.49 -23.72 -7.12
C PRO A 400 8.13 -22.48 -7.94
N VAL A 401 6.87 -22.38 -8.37
CA VAL A 401 6.32 -21.10 -8.82
C VAL A 401 6.03 -20.27 -7.57
N ALA A 402 6.60 -19.07 -7.46
CA ALA A 402 6.34 -18.15 -6.35
C ALA A 402 5.38 -17.04 -6.80
N VAL A 403 4.30 -16.84 -6.05
CA VAL A 403 3.27 -15.81 -6.33
C VAL A 403 3.07 -14.91 -5.11
N ASP A 404 3.34 -13.62 -5.32
CA ASP A 404 3.17 -12.55 -4.34
C ASP A 404 1.79 -11.90 -4.46
N ILE A 405 1.01 -11.89 -3.38
CA ILE A 405 -0.31 -11.25 -3.34
C ILE A 405 -0.32 -9.87 -2.67
N GLY A 406 0.82 -9.40 -2.15
CA GLY A 406 0.90 -8.29 -1.20
C GLY A 406 0.73 -6.89 -1.79
N GLY A 407 1.17 -6.66 -3.04
CA GLY A 407 1.06 -5.35 -3.68
C GLY A 407 2.17 -4.35 -3.32
N THR A 408 3.37 -4.82 -2.98
CA THR A 408 4.52 -3.97 -2.63
C THR A 408 5.48 -3.72 -3.79
N ASP A 409 6.31 -2.67 -3.65
CA ASP A 409 7.36 -2.30 -4.63
C ASP A 409 8.40 -3.40 -4.85
N GLU A 410 8.63 -4.23 -3.85
CA GLU A 410 9.58 -5.33 -3.89
C GLU A 410 8.89 -6.67 -3.64
N THR A 411 9.48 -7.72 -4.21
CA THR A 411 9.04 -9.11 -4.09
C THR A 411 10.26 -10.05 -4.02
N LEU A 412 10.01 -11.35 -3.91
CA LEU A 412 11.06 -12.37 -3.97
C LEU A 412 11.66 -12.44 -5.38
N PRO A 413 12.98 -12.66 -5.53
CA PRO A 413 13.56 -12.95 -6.83
C PRO A 413 12.82 -14.11 -7.49
N SER A 414 12.54 -14.00 -8.80
CA SER A 414 11.71 -14.91 -9.62
C SER A 414 10.21 -14.98 -9.33
N ALA A 415 9.69 -14.32 -8.29
CA ALA A 415 8.25 -14.33 -8.05
C ALA A 415 7.46 -13.55 -9.10
N SER A 416 6.28 -14.06 -9.44
CA SER A 416 5.24 -13.32 -10.15
C SER A 416 4.31 -12.65 -9.15
N THR A 417 3.65 -11.56 -9.56
CA THR A 417 2.70 -10.86 -8.69
C THR A 417 1.26 -11.17 -9.09
N LEU A 418 0.40 -11.45 -8.11
CA LEU A 418 -1.05 -11.49 -8.23
C LEU A 418 -1.64 -10.55 -7.18
N PHE A 419 -1.49 -9.24 -7.42
CA PHE A 419 -1.77 -8.24 -6.41
C PHE A 419 -3.22 -8.30 -5.92
N PHE A 420 -3.37 -8.16 -4.60
CA PHE A 420 -4.64 -8.22 -3.88
C PHE A 420 -5.39 -9.56 -4.03
N GLY A 421 -4.68 -10.63 -4.41
CA GLY A 421 -5.23 -11.97 -4.57
C GLY A 421 -5.74 -12.64 -3.28
N GLY A 422 -5.47 -12.03 -2.12
CA GLY A 422 -5.85 -12.54 -0.80
C GLY A 422 -7.21 -12.10 -0.26
N ASN A 423 -7.92 -11.21 -0.96
CA ASN A 423 -9.21 -10.70 -0.49
C ASN A 423 -10.25 -11.83 -0.37
N ALA A 424 -11.16 -11.67 0.59
CA ALA A 424 -12.26 -12.60 0.81
C ALA A 424 -13.49 -11.85 1.29
N PHE A 425 -14.67 -12.28 0.85
CA PHE A 425 -15.90 -11.56 1.03
C PHE A 425 -16.98 -12.45 1.66
N ASP A 426 -17.76 -11.89 2.59
CA ASP A 426 -18.86 -12.63 3.24
C ASP A 426 -20.03 -12.87 2.29
N GLU A 427 -20.23 -11.98 1.31
CA GLU A 427 -21.29 -12.10 0.31
C GLU A 427 -20.89 -13.16 -0.73
N PRO A 428 -21.61 -14.30 -0.84
CA PRO A 428 -21.16 -15.43 -1.64
C PRO A 428 -20.98 -15.14 -3.13
N ALA A 429 -21.80 -14.27 -3.73
CA ALA A 429 -21.68 -13.95 -5.15
C ALA A 429 -20.44 -13.09 -5.42
N MET A 430 -20.14 -12.12 -4.56
CA MET A 430 -18.93 -11.32 -4.59
C MET A 430 -17.68 -12.18 -4.40
N ASP A 431 -17.68 -13.10 -3.44
CA ASP A 431 -16.55 -14.01 -3.23
C ASP A 431 -16.36 -14.95 -4.41
N ALA A 432 -17.45 -15.52 -4.95
CA ALA A 432 -17.39 -16.38 -6.13
C ALA A 432 -16.83 -15.63 -7.36
N ALA A 433 -17.26 -14.38 -7.57
CA ALA A 433 -16.74 -13.54 -8.64
C ALA A 433 -15.25 -13.23 -8.46
N PHE A 434 -14.82 -12.93 -7.23
CA PHE A 434 -13.40 -12.73 -6.91
C PHE A 434 -12.59 -14.02 -7.11
N ASN A 435 -13.10 -15.16 -6.63
CA ASN A 435 -12.46 -16.46 -6.78
C ASN A 435 -12.26 -16.83 -8.26
N SER A 436 -13.24 -16.53 -9.11
CA SER A 436 -13.13 -16.72 -10.57
C SER A 436 -11.98 -15.89 -11.17
N ARG A 437 -11.86 -14.61 -10.80
CA ARG A 437 -10.75 -13.74 -11.23
C ARG A 437 -9.40 -14.26 -10.72
N PHE A 438 -9.32 -14.58 -9.44
CA PHE A 438 -8.11 -15.09 -8.79
C PHE A 438 -7.63 -16.37 -9.48
N THR A 439 -8.50 -17.38 -9.61
CA THR A 439 -8.14 -18.68 -10.17
C THR A 439 -7.74 -18.59 -11.64
N ALA A 440 -8.43 -17.76 -12.43
CA ALA A 440 -8.08 -17.52 -13.83
C ALA A 440 -6.69 -16.87 -13.97
N LEU A 441 -6.39 -15.84 -13.17
CA LEU A 441 -5.08 -15.19 -13.17
C LEU A 441 -3.99 -16.13 -12.65
N LEU A 442 -4.23 -16.87 -11.57
CA LEU A 442 -3.28 -17.83 -11.01
C LEU A 442 -2.91 -18.90 -12.04
N LYS A 443 -3.89 -19.42 -12.80
CA LYS A 443 -3.65 -20.39 -13.87
C LYS A 443 -2.77 -19.84 -15.01
N LEU A 444 -2.80 -18.54 -15.28
CA LEU A 444 -1.89 -17.92 -16.25
C LEU A 444 -0.47 -17.80 -15.70
N LEU A 445 -0.32 -17.59 -14.38
CA LEU A 445 0.98 -17.48 -13.72
C LEU A 445 1.61 -18.85 -13.41
N SER A 446 0.79 -19.87 -13.14
CA SER A 446 1.18 -21.23 -12.80
C SER A 446 0.33 -22.26 -13.55
N PRO A 447 0.51 -22.43 -14.87
CA PRO A 447 -0.35 -23.28 -15.69
C PRO A 447 -0.26 -24.78 -15.36
N ASP A 448 0.88 -25.23 -14.83
CA ASP A 448 1.09 -26.59 -14.33
C ASP A 448 0.65 -26.69 -12.87
N VAL A 449 -0.43 -27.43 -12.62
CA VAL A 449 -1.04 -27.60 -11.29
C VAL A 449 -0.30 -28.63 -10.42
N ASP A 450 0.57 -29.44 -11.02
CA ASP A 450 1.40 -30.42 -10.33
C ASP A 450 2.75 -29.82 -9.91
N ARG A 451 3.12 -28.64 -10.46
CA ARG A 451 4.32 -27.92 -10.00
C ARG A 451 4.08 -27.31 -8.62
N PRO A 452 5.03 -27.42 -7.67
CA PRO A 452 4.93 -26.75 -6.38
C PRO A 452 4.69 -25.24 -6.52
N LEU A 453 3.66 -24.75 -5.85
CA LEU A 453 3.22 -23.35 -5.87
C LEU A 453 3.38 -22.73 -4.48
N VAL A 454 4.21 -21.71 -4.34
CA VAL A 454 4.38 -20.93 -3.11
C VAL A 454 3.55 -19.64 -3.20
N ILE A 455 2.62 -19.46 -2.26
CA ILE A 455 1.85 -18.22 -2.09
C ILE A 455 2.38 -17.46 -0.88
N PHE A 456 2.56 -16.15 -1.03
CA PHE A 456 3.01 -15.27 0.05
C PHE A 456 2.51 -13.83 -0.15
N GLY A 457 2.67 -12.99 0.86
CA GLY A 457 2.35 -11.57 0.78
C GLY A 457 3.33 -10.73 1.59
N THR A 458 2.86 -9.60 2.10
CA THR A 458 3.69 -8.65 2.88
C THR A 458 4.27 -9.26 4.15
N GLY A 459 3.45 -10.00 4.91
CA GLY A 459 3.84 -10.58 6.18
C GLY A 459 2.81 -11.57 6.69
N ARG A 460 2.79 -11.78 8.01
CA ARG A 460 1.92 -12.75 8.69
C ARG A 460 0.46 -12.27 8.76
N ASN A 461 -0.29 -12.43 7.68
CA ASN A 461 -1.69 -12.03 7.58
C ASN A 461 -2.57 -13.06 6.85
N TRP A 462 -3.88 -12.98 7.07
CA TRP A 462 -4.85 -13.86 6.44
C TRP A 462 -5.00 -13.66 4.93
N LEU A 463 -4.60 -12.54 4.34
CA LEU A 463 -4.65 -12.35 2.89
C LEU A 463 -3.85 -13.45 2.15
N SER A 464 -2.61 -13.71 2.59
CA SER A 464 -1.79 -14.77 1.99
C SER A 464 -2.33 -16.18 2.29
N ALA A 465 -2.91 -16.39 3.48
CA ALA A 465 -3.54 -17.66 3.85
C ALA A 465 -4.81 -17.95 3.02
N ASN A 466 -5.65 -16.93 2.80
CA ASN A 466 -6.83 -17.01 1.94
C ASN A 466 -6.45 -17.36 0.51
N ALA A 467 -5.44 -16.69 -0.05
CA ALA A 467 -4.94 -16.99 -1.39
C ALA A 467 -4.41 -18.42 -1.50
N ALA A 468 -3.72 -18.93 -0.47
CA ALA A 468 -3.23 -20.30 -0.44
C ALA A 468 -4.38 -21.32 -0.37
N LEU A 469 -5.42 -21.06 0.44
CA LEU A 469 -6.64 -21.86 0.47
C LEU A 469 -7.35 -21.85 -0.90
N ARG A 470 -7.43 -20.69 -1.57
CA ARG A 470 -8.02 -20.57 -2.91
C ARG A 470 -7.25 -21.39 -3.94
N ALA A 471 -5.92 -21.34 -3.91
CA ALA A 471 -5.07 -22.15 -4.79
C ALA A 471 -5.31 -23.65 -4.57
N LYS A 472 -5.39 -24.11 -3.31
CA LYS A 472 -5.72 -25.50 -3.00
C LYS A 472 -7.09 -25.89 -3.56
N GLN A 473 -8.12 -25.07 -3.32
CA GLN A 473 -9.48 -25.32 -3.82
C GLN A 473 -9.57 -25.28 -5.35
N ALA A 474 -8.65 -24.57 -6.01
CA ALA A 474 -8.51 -24.54 -7.47
C ALA A 474 -7.83 -25.79 -8.07
N GLY A 475 -7.38 -26.74 -7.24
CA GLY A 475 -6.86 -28.02 -7.67
C GLY A 475 -5.33 -28.11 -7.80
N TYR A 476 -4.58 -27.14 -7.30
CA TYR A 476 -3.12 -27.24 -7.24
C TYR A 476 -2.71 -28.33 -6.24
N ALA A 477 -1.90 -29.29 -6.71
CA ALA A 477 -1.56 -30.49 -5.94
C ALA A 477 -0.62 -30.19 -4.76
N HIS A 478 0.30 -29.23 -4.96
CA HIS A 478 1.38 -28.93 -4.02
C HIS A 478 1.42 -27.43 -3.69
N VAL A 479 0.47 -26.99 -2.86
CA VAL A 479 0.42 -25.61 -2.38
C VAL A 479 1.27 -25.45 -1.12
N LEU A 480 2.21 -24.51 -1.19
CA LEU A 480 3.01 -24.02 -0.08
C LEU A 480 2.59 -22.59 0.27
N TRP A 481 2.61 -22.28 1.56
CA TRP A 481 2.32 -20.96 2.08
C TRP A 481 3.51 -20.44 2.87
N TYR A 482 4.14 -19.39 2.36
CA TYR A 482 5.24 -18.71 3.05
C TYR A 482 4.66 -17.60 3.93
N ARG A 483 4.30 -18.02 5.16
CA ARG A 483 3.57 -17.22 6.15
C ARG A 483 4.30 -15.94 6.58
N GLY A 484 5.64 -15.97 6.64
CA GLY A 484 6.46 -14.83 7.04
C GLY A 484 6.49 -13.69 6.01
N GLY A 485 6.21 -14.01 4.73
CA GLY A 485 6.14 -13.02 3.66
C GLY A 485 7.43 -12.21 3.45
N MET A 486 7.27 -11.03 2.85
CA MET A 486 8.39 -10.11 2.61
C MET A 486 9.03 -9.57 3.89
N GLU A 487 8.29 -9.45 4.99
CA GLU A 487 8.82 -9.05 6.30
C GLU A 487 9.89 -10.03 6.81
N ALA A 488 9.59 -11.32 6.82
CA ALA A 488 10.57 -12.35 7.22
C ALA A 488 11.75 -12.44 6.25
N TRP A 489 11.49 -12.32 4.95
CA TRP A 489 12.54 -12.36 3.91
C TRP A 489 13.55 -11.22 4.09
N LYS A 490 13.05 -10.01 4.35
CA LYS A 490 13.88 -8.83 4.61
C LYS A 490 14.58 -8.92 5.96
N ALA A 491 13.94 -9.45 7.00
CA ALA A 491 14.57 -9.69 8.29
C ALA A 491 15.74 -10.70 8.20
N ALA A 492 15.68 -11.62 7.23
CA ALA A 492 16.78 -12.54 6.91
C ALA A 492 17.90 -11.91 6.07
N ASN A 493 17.78 -10.63 5.71
CA ASN A 493 18.72 -9.90 4.85
C ASN A 493 18.96 -10.59 3.49
N LEU A 494 17.91 -11.19 2.93
CA LEU A 494 17.93 -11.85 1.63
C LEU A 494 17.65 -10.86 0.50
N PRO A 495 18.20 -11.08 -0.71
CA PRO A 495 17.98 -10.18 -1.83
C PRO A 495 16.50 -10.15 -2.23
N SER A 496 15.95 -8.95 -2.40
CA SER A 496 14.65 -8.67 -3.03
C SER A 496 14.85 -8.26 -4.49
N ALA A 497 13.77 -8.33 -5.27
CA ALA A 497 13.70 -7.76 -6.61
C ALA A 497 12.48 -6.84 -6.73
N LEU A 498 12.54 -5.86 -7.64
CA LEU A 498 11.43 -4.92 -7.84
C LEU A 498 10.26 -5.58 -8.59
N SER A 499 9.07 -5.43 -8.03
CA SER A 499 7.83 -6.00 -8.53
C SER A 499 7.48 -5.52 -9.96
N THR A 500 6.69 -6.32 -10.66
CA THR A 500 6.05 -5.92 -11.94
C THR A 500 4.56 -6.17 -11.86
N VAL A 501 3.72 -5.23 -12.30
CA VAL A 501 2.26 -5.45 -12.27
C VAL A 501 1.81 -6.17 -13.53
N ARG A 502 1.45 -7.46 -13.41
CA ARG A 502 0.85 -8.22 -14.53
C ARG A 502 -0.55 -8.75 -14.29
N ALA A 503 -0.88 -8.98 -13.02
CA ALA A 503 -2.13 -9.55 -12.59
C ALA A 503 -2.62 -8.84 -11.32
N VAL A 504 -3.84 -8.30 -11.37
CA VAL A 504 -4.50 -7.60 -10.26
C VAL A 504 -5.88 -8.22 -10.06
N ALA A 505 -6.15 -8.74 -8.87
CA ALA A 505 -7.40 -9.46 -8.59
C ALA A 505 -8.56 -8.55 -8.18
N ASN A 506 -8.26 -7.35 -7.65
CA ASN A 506 -9.22 -6.38 -7.14
C ASN A 506 -8.75 -4.93 -7.34
#